data_AF-A0A920LLV0-F1
#
_entry.id   AF-A0A920LLV0-F1
#
_cell.length_a   1.000
_cell.length_b   1.000
_cell.length_c   1.000
_cell.angle_alpha   90.00
_cell.angle_beta   90.00
_cell.angle_gamma   90.00
#
_symmetry.space_group_name_H-M   'P 1'
#
loop_
_entity.id
_entity.type
_entity.pdbx_description
1 polymer ?
#
loop_
_entity_poly.entity_id
_entity_poly.type
_entity_poly.pdbx_seq_one_letter_code
_entity_poly.pdbx_strand_id
1 'polypeptide(L)' 'MIKWIKNLKSKQNSFSEKKETRLEQMKKNPYKRVDSENMTDIEKMDQGFNGKTFTINGIEIDF' A
#
# COMPACT_ATOMS: atom_id res chain seq x y z
N MET A 1 -18.73 8.86 37.49
CA MET A 1 -19.21 8.73 36.10
C MET A 1 -18.20 9.21 35.04
N ILE A 2 -16.89 9.08 35.28
CA ILE A 2 -15.84 9.61 34.37
C ILE A 2 -15.18 8.52 33.51
N LYS A 3 -15.36 7.24 33.87
CA LYS A 3 -14.84 6.08 33.12
C LYS A 3 -15.50 5.90 31.75
N TRP A 4 -16.76 6.30 31.57
CA TRP A 4 -17.49 6.07 30.33
C TRP A 4 -17.02 6.98 29.19
N ILE A 5 -16.62 8.21 29.52
CA ILE A 5 -16.07 9.20 28.56
C ILE A 5 -14.73 8.72 27.99
N LYS A 6 -13.91 8.02 28.79
CA LYS A 6 -12.61 7.51 28.34
C LYS A 6 -12.74 6.41 27.28
N ASN A 7 -13.78 5.58 27.38
CA ASN A 7 -14.04 4.49 26.41
C ASN A 7 -14.61 4.97 25.07
N LEU A 8 -15.16 6.18 24.99
CA LEU A 8 -15.56 6.76 23.69
C LEU A 8 -14.37 7.28 22.89
N LYS A 9 -13.33 7.82 23.56
CA LYS A 9 -12.13 8.32 22.88
C LYS A 9 -11.26 7.21 22.27
N SER A 10 -11.22 6.02 22.87
CA SER A 10 -10.44 4.90 22.32
C SER A 10 -11.02 4.34 21.02
N LYS A 11 -12.34 4.50 20.79
CA LYS A 11 -13.01 3.99 19.57
C LYS A 11 -12.89 4.95 18.39
N GLN A 12 -12.56 6.22 18.61
CA GLN A 12 -12.42 7.23 17.54
C GLN A 12 -11.02 7.28 16.90
N ASN A 13 -10.04 6.59 17.48
CA ASN A 13 -8.69 6.46 16.91
C ASN A 13 -8.56 5.33 15.88
N SER A 14 -9.64 4.64 15.51
CA SER A 14 -9.70 3.96 14.21
C SER A 14 -9.94 5.01 13.12
N PHE A 15 -9.09 6.03 13.09
CA PHE A 15 -8.93 6.90 11.95
C PHE A 15 -8.63 5.93 10.81
N SER A 16 -9.57 5.80 9.88
CA SER A 16 -9.35 5.04 8.67
C SER A 16 -8.09 5.63 8.05
N GLU A 17 -6.95 4.97 8.22
CA GLU A 17 -5.80 5.22 7.37
C GLU A 17 -6.35 5.02 5.96
N LYS A 18 -6.53 6.12 5.23
CA LYS A 18 -6.90 6.07 3.84
C LYS A 18 -5.73 5.32 3.19
N LYS A 19 -5.89 4.00 3.01
CA LYS A 19 -4.91 3.19 2.30
C LYS A 19 -4.78 3.82 0.93
N GLU A 20 -3.59 4.32 0.65
CA GLU A 20 -3.29 4.97 -0.63
C GLU A 20 -3.61 3.99 -1.75
N THR A 21 -4.17 4.50 -2.83
CA THR A 21 -4.45 3.66 -3.99
C THR A 21 -3.13 3.18 -4.61
N ARG A 22 -3.13 2.03 -5.30
CA ARG A 22 -1.91 1.51 -5.96
C ARG A 22 -1.25 2.56 -6.85
N LEU A 23 -2.07 3.34 -7.59
CA LEU A 23 -1.59 4.42 -8.47
C LEU A 23 -0.89 5.54 -7.69
N GLU A 24 -1.42 5.94 -6.53
CA GLU A 24 -0.79 6.96 -5.68
C GLU A 24 0.54 6.47 -5.12
N GLN A 25 0.62 5.20 -4.72
CA GLN A 25 1.87 4.59 -4.24
C GLN A 25 2.94 4.54 -5.34
N MET A 26 2.56 4.18 -6.57
CA MET A 26 3.47 4.15 -7.72
C MET A 26 3.90 5.54 -8.17
N LYS A 27 3.04 6.56 -8.06
CA LYS A 27 3.45 7.95 -8.33
C LYS A 27 4.53 8.43 -7.36
N LYS A 28 4.50 7.95 -6.11
CA LYS A 28 5.54 8.28 -5.12
C LYS A 28 6.85 7.55 -5.38
N ASN A 29 6.78 6.27 -5.74
CA ASN A 29 7.97 5.50 -6.09
C ASN A 29 7.67 4.52 -7.25
N PRO A 30 7.93 4.93 -8.50
CA PRO A 30 7.61 4.12 -9.68
C PRO A 30 8.52 2.90 -9.84
N TYR A 31 9.63 2.82 -9.11
CA TYR A 31 10.58 1.71 -9.19
C TYR A 31 10.34 0.64 -8.12
N LYS A 32 9.42 0.88 -7.18
CA LYS A 32 9.08 -0.07 -6.13
C LYS A 32 7.76 -0.77 -6.47
N ARG A 33 7.80 -2.09 -6.49
CA ARG A 33 6.62 -2.96 -6.57
C ARG A 33 5.70 -2.72 -5.37
N VAL A 34 4.42 -2.44 -5.63
CA VAL A 34 3.43 -2.10 -4.59
C VAL A 34 3.24 -3.22 -3.58
N ASP A 35 3.27 -4.48 -4.03
CA ASP A 35 3.01 -5.65 -3.17
C ASP A 35 4.29 -6.24 -2.57
N SER A 36 5.46 -5.64 -2.85
CA SER A 36 6.76 -6.24 -2.52
C SER A 36 7.30 -5.91 -1.13
N GLU A 37 6.55 -5.15 -0.33
CA GLU A 37 7.02 -4.63 0.96
C GLU A 37 7.35 -5.75 1.97
N ASN A 38 6.67 -6.90 1.87
CA ASN A 38 6.92 -8.06 2.70
C ASN A 38 7.63 -9.21 1.96
N MET A 39 8.14 -8.96 0.74
CA MET A 39 8.82 -9.98 -0.06
C MET A 39 10.33 -9.76 -0.05
N THR A 40 11.06 -10.86 0.07
CA THR A 40 12.51 -10.89 -0.16
C THR A 40 12.85 -10.69 -1.64
N ASP A 41 14.09 -10.34 -1.94
CA ASP A 41 14.50 -10.15 -3.33
C ASP A 41 14.42 -11.44 -4.15
N ILE A 42 14.59 -12.61 -3.52
CA ILE A 42 14.43 -13.92 -4.17
C ILE A 42 12.97 -14.15 -4.53
N GLU A 43 12.04 -13.91 -3.60
CA GLU A 43 10.59 -14.07 -3.85
C GLU A 43 10.09 -13.12 -4.94
N LYS A 44 10.65 -11.91 -5.01
CA LYS A 44 10.33 -10.96 -6.10
C LYS A 44 10.77 -11.50 -7.46
N MET A 45 11.95 -12.13 -7.53
CA MET A 45 12.44 -12.74 -8.78
C MET A 45 11.62 -13.98 -9.15
N ASP A 46 11.25 -14.80 -8.17
CA ASP A 46 10.50 -16.05 -8.37
C ASP A 46 9.04 -15.80 -8.80
N GLN A 47 8.39 -14.77 -8.24
CA GLN A 47 7.06 -14.35 -8.70
C GLN A 47 7.06 -13.86 -10.16
N GLY A 48 8.22 -13.43 -10.68
CA GLY A 48 8.33 -12.91 -12.03
C GLY A 48 7.44 -11.70 -12.26
N PHE A 49 6.92 -11.57 -13.48
CA PHE A 49 6.04 -10.49 -13.91
C PHE A 49 4.59 -10.93 -13.77
N ASN A 50 3.75 -10.17 -13.05
CA ASN A 50 2.39 -10.63 -12.72
C ASN A 50 1.38 -10.44 -13.88
N GLY A 51 1.78 -9.79 -14.97
CA GLY A 51 0.92 -9.53 -16.14
C GLY A 51 0.02 -8.31 -16.00
N LYS A 52 -0.04 -7.68 -14.82
CA LYS A 52 -0.73 -6.42 -14.62
C LYS A 52 0.30 -5.30 -14.58
N THR A 53 0.23 -4.42 -15.57
CA THR A 53 1.06 -3.21 -15.66
C THR A 53 0.17 -1.97 -15.58
N PHE A 54 0.74 -0.86 -15.11
CA PHE A 54 0.15 0.46 -15.31
C PHE A 54 1.05 1.27 -16.23
N THR A 55 0.44 2.00 -17.16
CA THR A 55 1.15 2.96 -18.00
C THR A 55 1.25 4.28 -17.25
N ILE A 56 2.47 4.69 -16.90
CA ILE A 56 2.76 6.02 -16.34
C ILE A 56 3.67 6.73 -17.33
N ASN A 57 3.20 7.84 -17.93
CA ASN A 57 3.94 8.63 -18.92
C ASN A 57 4.51 7.80 -20.10
N GLY A 58 3.81 6.73 -20.50
CA GLY A 58 4.25 5.84 -21.59
C GLY A 58 5.22 4.73 -21.16
N ILE A 59 5.59 4.65 -19.87
CA ILE A 59 6.36 3.54 -19.31
C ILE A 59 5.40 2.56 -18.67
N GLU A 60 5.51 1.28 -19.04
CA GLU A 60 4.80 0.19 -18.39
C GLU A 60 5.54 -0.23 -17.13
N ILE A 61 4.87 -0.10 -15.99
CA ILE A 61 5.43 -0.46 -14.69
C ILE A 61 4.65 -1.66 -14.15
N ASP A 62 5.38 -2.73 -13.84
CA ASP A 62 4.89 -3.97 -13.25
C ASP A 62 4.79 -3.88 -11.72
N PHE A 63 3.93 -4.71 -11.12
CA PHE A 63 3.72 -4.77 -9.67
C PHE A 63 4.23 -6.04 -9.03
#